data_AF-W8JMN9-F1
#
_entry.id   AF-W8JMN9-F1
#
_cell.length_a   1.000
_cell.length_b   1.000
_cell.length_c   1.000
_cell.angle_alpha   90.00
_cell.angle_beta   90.00
_cell.angle_gamma   90.00
#
_symmetry.space_group_name_H-M   'P 1'
#
loop_
_entity.id
_entity.type
_entity.pdbx_description
1 polymer ?
#
loop_
_entity_poly.entity_id
_entity_poly.type
_entity_poly.pdbx_seq_one_letter_code
_entity_poly.pdbx_strand_id
1 'polypeptide(L)'
;MNKRTPSFGDRSKRKPSIWSIGGSVFAMFFGAGNIVFPLVLGCRHHTHPWIACFGMIITAVCVPLLGLFSILLYSGDYQKLFSSIGKTPGTILVIAILCLIGPFGGLPRSIAISHSTLASLSDTKTIFLPNLPIFSFICCLLIYVFSCKLSKLIQWLGSVFFPIMLAILLWIIFKGLTTPAHLNLSPSFSAEQSWLAGIVEGFNTMDLLASFFFCSIVLISIQQRLAHENAVDETPLDFQKINKKDKRTLMLAFVLAGALLACIYLGFTLCASRHASILANVSKGQILGRISTVLLGSSSLLTGICVFIACLTTEIALAGIIADFLARVISSKHMTYSNAVIFTLVPSYFVSILNFENISYLLLPILQLSYPALIALSCGTIAQKLWHFRHVQALFYLTFAFTIISRLIS
;
A
#
# COMPACT_ATOMS: atom_id res chain seq x y z
N MET A 1 -35.87 32.45 -31.59
CA MET A 1 -34.96 32.27 -30.42
C MET A 1 -34.85 30.79 -30.12
N ASN A 2 -33.76 30.14 -30.52
CA ASN A 2 -33.49 28.74 -30.18
C ASN A 2 -32.14 28.71 -29.46
N LYS A 3 -32.16 28.70 -28.12
CA LYS A 3 -30.95 28.71 -27.28
C LYS A 3 -30.33 27.31 -27.33
N ARG A 4 -29.22 27.18 -28.04
CA ARG A 4 -28.30 26.03 -27.93
C ARG A 4 -27.78 25.97 -26.49
N THR A 5 -28.12 24.89 -25.79
CA THR A 5 -27.44 24.47 -24.57
C THR A 5 -26.04 23.97 -24.92
N PRO A 6 -24.99 24.33 -24.15
CA PRO A 6 -23.64 23.88 -24.44
C PRO A 6 -23.50 22.40 -24.11
N SER A 7 -23.12 21.59 -25.11
CA SER A 7 -22.76 20.18 -24.93
C SER A 7 -21.55 20.08 -24.01
N PHE A 8 -21.69 19.35 -22.90
CA PHE A 8 -20.59 18.94 -22.05
C PHE A 8 -19.59 18.10 -22.87
N GLY A 9 -18.48 18.73 -23.26
CA GLY A 9 -17.49 18.19 -24.17
C GLY A 9 -16.71 16.99 -23.62
N ASP A 10 -16.63 15.95 -24.46
CA ASP A 10 -15.39 15.32 -24.93
C ASP A 10 -14.20 15.28 -23.95
N ARG A 11 -14.33 14.51 -22.86
CA ARG A 11 -13.21 14.15 -21.95
C ARG A 11 -12.65 12.73 -22.19
N SER A 12 -13.05 12.02 -23.25
CA SER A 12 -12.72 10.59 -23.41
C SER A 12 -11.51 10.27 -24.32
N LYS A 13 -10.75 11.27 -24.80
CA LYS A 13 -9.67 11.04 -25.79
C LYS A 13 -8.25 11.46 -25.35
N ARG A 14 -7.85 11.21 -24.10
CA ARG A 14 -6.45 11.43 -23.69
C ARG A 14 -5.80 10.12 -23.27
N LYS A 15 -4.68 9.76 -23.93
CA LYS A 15 -3.78 8.70 -23.46
C LYS A 15 -3.51 8.92 -21.96
N PRO A 16 -3.52 7.87 -21.13
CA PRO A 16 -3.31 8.02 -19.71
C PRO A 16 -1.95 8.68 -19.47
N SER A 17 -1.95 9.86 -18.85
CA SER A 17 -0.71 10.59 -18.57
C SER A 17 0.11 9.85 -17.52
N ILE A 18 1.44 10.00 -17.57
CA ILE A 18 2.36 9.48 -16.55
C ILE A 18 1.91 9.90 -15.15
N TRP A 19 1.41 11.14 -15.02
CA TRP A 19 0.87 11.68 -13.78
C TRP A 19 -0.37 10.93 -13.29
N SER A 20 -1.32 10.59 -14.17
CA SER A 20 -2.52 9.84 -13.79
C SER A 20 -2.17 8.41 -13.35
N ILE A 21 -1.29 7.73 -14.09
CA ILE A 21 -0.90 6.35 -13.77
C ILE A 21 -0.07 6.33 -12.47
N GLY A 22 0.93 7.21 -12.37
CA GLY A 22 1.79 7.31 -11.20
C GLY A 22 1.00 7.72 -9.95
N GLY A 23 0.05 8.65 -10.09
CA GLY A 23 -0.87 9.03 -9.01
C GLY A 23 -1.78 7.89 -8.56
N SER A 24 -2.31 7.08 -9.49
CA SER A 24 -3.08 5.87 -9.13
C SER A 24 -2.22 4.84 -8.40
N VAL A 25 -1.01 4.57 -8.89
CA VAL A 25 -0.06 3.65 -8.25
C VAL A 25 0.28 4.14 -6.84
N PHE A 26 0.65 5.41 -6.72
CA PHE A 26 0.89 6.04 -5.43
C PHE A 26 -0.32 5.90 -4.50
N ALA A 27 -1.54 6.21 -4.96
CA ALA A 27 -2.73 6.12 -4.12
C ALA A 27 -3.06 4.69 -3.67
N MET A 28 -2.74 3.68 -4.49
CA MET A 28 -2.91 2.26 -4.13
C MET A 28 -1.90 1.81 -3.08
N PHE A 29 -0.67 2.33 -3.11
CA PHE A 29 0.34 2.05 -2.08
C PHE A 29 0.13 2.91 -0.83
N PHE A 30 -0.27 4.16 -0.97
CA PHE A 30 -0.32 5.13 0.12
C PHE A 30 -1.50 4.90 1.07
N GLY A 31 -1.40 3.84 1.87
CA GLY A 31 -2.34 3.47 2.92
C GLY A 31 -1.76 3.66 4.33
N ALA A 32 -2.39 2.98 5.28
CA ALA A 32 -2.16 3.17 6.71
C ALA A 32 -0.71 2.93 7.17
N GLY A 33 -0.06 1.87 6.65
CA GLY A 33 1.33 1.55 6.99
C GLY A 33 2.32 2.64 6.54
N ASN A 34 2.07 3.22 5.37
CA ASN A 34 2.94 4.19 4.74
C ASN A 34 2.90 5.57 5.40
N ILE A 35 1.98 5.75 6.35
CA ILE A 35 1.90 6.96 7.18
C ILE A 35 2.46 6.69 8.57
N VAL A 36 2.10 5.56 9.19
CA VAL A 36 2.47 5.24 10.57
C VAL A 36 3.96 4.91 10.71
N PHE A 37 4.49 4.05 9.85
CA PHE A 37 5.86 3.55 9.98
C PHE A 37 6.96 4.62 9.84
N PRO A 38 6.92 5.57 8.88
CA PRO A 38 7.96 6.61 8.82
C PRO A 38 7.91 7.55 10.05
N LEU A 39 6.72 7.79 10.63
CA LEU A 39 6.57 8.59 11.84
C LEU A 39 7.11 7.84 13.08
N VAL A 40 6.77 6.55 13.23
CA VAL A 40 7.33 5.69 14.30
C VAL A 40 8.85 5.66 14.23
N LEU A 41 9.39 5.49 13.02
CA LEU A 41 10.83 5.43 12.78
C LEU A 41 11.51 6.74 13.16
N GLY A 42 10.94 7.88 12.75
CA GLY A 42 11.47 9.20 13.08
C GLY A 42 11.42 9.51 14.58
N CYS A 43 10.35 9.12 15.25
CA CYS A 43 10.22 9.26 16.70
C CYS A 43 11.28 8.44 17.46
N ARG A 44 11.41 7.14 17.12
CA ARG A 44 12.31 6.22 17.84
C ARG A 44 13.78 6.45 17.53
N HIS A 45 14.12 6.72 16.26
CA HIS A 45 15.48 6.91 15.78
C HIS A 45 15.78 8.38 15.45
N HIS A 46 15.30 9.28 16.33
CA HIS A 46 15.39 10.73 16.18
C HIS A 46 16.82 11.28 16.14
N THR A 47 17.85 10.55 16.62
CA THR A 47 19.26 10.96 16.54
C THR A 47 19.88 10.75 15.17
N HIS A 48 19.45 9.70 14.45
CA HIS A 48 19.92 9.39 13.10
C HIS A 48 18.75 9.17 12.11
N PRO A 49 17.82 10.16 11.97
CA PRO A 49 16.58 9.97 11.23
C PRO A 49 16.82 9.78 9.73
N TRP A 50 17.85 10.41 9.17
CA TRP A 50 18.25 10.27 7.78
C TRP A 50 18.70 8.84 7.44
N ILE A 51 19.50 8.25 8.32
CA ILE A 51 20.04 6.90 8.14
C ILE A 51 18.92 5.87 8.27
N ALA A 52 18.04 6.06 9.25
CA ALA A 52 16.84 5.24 9.40
C ALA A 52 15.92 5.34 8.18
N CYS A 53 15.61 6.56 7.73
CA CYS A 53 14.78 6.79 6.56
C CYS A 53 15.37 6.15 5.30
N PHE A 54 16.69 6.23 5.11
CA PHE A 54 17.36 5.61 3.97
C PHE A 54 17.18 4.08 3.96
N GLY A 55 17.34 3.42 5.11
CA GLY A 55 17.04 1.99 5.26
C GLY A 55 15.59 1.66 4.88
N MET A 56 14.64 2.49 5.32
CA MET A 56 13.23 2.33 4.98
C MET A 56 12.93 2.57 3.50
N ILE A 57 13.54 3.56 2.85
CA ILE A 57 13.34 3.81 1.42
C ILE A 57 13.81 2.61 0.57
N ILE A 58 14.92 1.97 0.94
CA ILE A 58 15.39 0.77 0.25
C ILE A 58 14.33 -0.33 0.27
N THR A 59 13.75 -0.62 1.44
CA THR A 59 12.82 -1.76 1.58
C THR A 59 11.36 -1.45 1.32
N ALA A 60 10.90 -0.22 1.53
CA ALA A 60 9.51 0.20 1.33
C ALA A 60 9.27 0.96 0.02
N VAL A 61 10.32 1.34 -0.71
CA VAL A 61 10.18 1.99 -2.04
C VAL A 61 10.90 1.20 -3.11
N CYS A 62 12.22 1.00 -3.00
CA CYS A 62 12.98 0.35 -4.07
C CYS A 62 12.53 -1.11 -4.28
N VAL A 63 12.33 -1.85 -3.19
CA VAL A 63 11.90 -3.26 -3.25
C VAL A 63 10.49 -3.43 -3.84
N PRO A 64 9.44 -2.70 -3.43
CA PRO A 64 8.14 -2.75 -4.09
C PRO A 64 8.19 -2.34 -5.57
N LEU A 65 9.03 -1.37 -5.95
CA LEU A 65 9.26 -1.04 -7.36
C LEU A 65 9.86 -2.22 -8.14
N LEU A 66 10.80 -2.98 -7.54
CA LEU A 66 11.28 -4.23 -8.14
C LEU A 66 10.15 -5.25 -8.33
N GLY A 67 9.24 -5.36 -7.36
CA GLY A 67 8.03 -6.19 -7.48
C GLY A 67 7.15 -5.77 -8.66
N LEU A 68 6.85 -4.47 -8.80
CA LEU A 68 6.12 -3.93 -9.96
C LEU A 68 6.84 -4.23 -11.29
N PHE A 69 8.15 -4.02 -11.36
CA PHE A 69 8.93 -4.29 -12.56
C PHE A 69 8.97 -5.77 -12.93
N SER A 70 9.08 -6.66 -11.94
CA SER A 70 9.09 -8.10 -12.18
C SER A 70 7.77 -8.55 -12.82
N ILE A 71 6.62 -8.10 -12.31
CA ILE A 71 5.31 -8.42 -12.90
C ILE A 71 5.12 -7.78 -14.27
N LEU A 72 5.60 -6.54 -14.46
CA LEU A 72 5.54 -5.88 -15.77
C LEU A 72 6.30 -6.67 -16.86
N LEU A 73 7.42 -7.30 -16.52
CA LEU A 73 8.16 -8.18 -17.44
C LEU A 73 7.42 -9.48 -17.76
N TYR A 74 6.49 -9.89 -16.91
CA TYR A 74 5.56 -11.00 -17.11
C TYR A 74 4.19 -10.53 -17.62
N SER A 75 4.11 -9.30 -18.14
CA SER A 75 2.91 -8.69 -18.72
C SER A 75 1.71 -8.60 -17.75
N GLY A 76 1.94 -8.58 -16.44
CA GLY A 76 0.85 -8.54 -15.46
C GLY A 76 0.40 -9.90 -14.94
N ASP A 77 0.92 -10.99 -15.48
CA ASP A 77 0.55 -12.35 -15.07
C ASP A 77 1.37 -12.79 -13.84
N TYR A 78 0.81 -12.55 -12.65
CA TYR A 78 1.42 -12.98 -11.40
C TYR A 78 1.48 -14.51 -11.27
N GLN A 79 0.52 -15.27 -11.80
CA GLN A 79 0.56 -16.73 -11.72
C GLN A 79 1.76 -17.28 -12.48
N LYS A 80 2.05 -16.72 -13.67
CA LYS A 80 3.23 -17.08 -14.44
C LYS A 80 4.52 -16.70 -13.73
N LEU A 81 4.58 -15.53 -13.08
CA LEU A 81 5.75 -15.13 -12.30
C LEU A 81 6.02 -16.14 -11.16
N PHE A 82 5.02 -16.41 -10.34
CA PHE A 82 5.15 -17.33 -9.21
C PHE A 82 5.32 -18.79 -9.64
N SER A 83 4.87 -19.19 -10.84
CA SER A 83 5.16 -20.52 -11.37
C SER A 83 6.64 -20.77 -11.63
N SER A 84 7.48 -19.72 -11.66
CA SER A 84 8.95 -19.82 -11.83
C SER A 84 9.65 -20.52 -10.66
N ILE A 85 9.01 -20.63 -9.50
CA ILE A 85 9.50 -21.44 -8.35
C ILE A 85 8.90 -22.85 -8.31
N GLY A 86 7.99 -23.16 -9.24
CA GLY A 86 7.20 -24.39 -9.30
C GLY A 86 5.71 -24.10 -9.26
N LYS A 87 4.89 -24.91 -9.97
CA LYS A 87 3.44 -24.68 -10.09
C LYS A 87 2.72 -24.70 -8.74
N THR A 88 2.85 -25.80 -8.00
CA THR A 88 2.24 -25.97 -6.67
C THR A 88 2.75 -24.97 -5.63
N PRO A 89 4.09 -24.84 -5.40
CA PRO A 89 4.59 -23.88 -4.41
C PRO A 89 4.28 -22.43 -4.79
N GLY A 90 4.29 -22.10 -6.08
CA GLY A 90 3.90 -20.77 -6.58
C GLY A 90 2.44 -20.44 -6.25
N THR A 91 1.51 -21.35 -6.50
CA THR A 91 0.08 -21.14 -6.18
C THR A 91 -0.15 -21.00 -4.67
N ILE A 92 0.50 -21.84 -3.86
CA ILE A 92 0.41 -21.75 -2.38
C ILE A 92 0.91 -20.39 -1.91
N LEU A 93 2.04 -19.92 -2.45
CA LEU A 93 2.62 -18.63 -2.10
C LEU A 93 1.70 -17.47 -2.51
N VAL A 94 1.09 -17.52 -3.69
CA VAL A 94 0.10 -16.52 -4.13
C VAL A 94 -1.08 -16.46 -3.15
N ILE A 95 -1.65 -17.61 -2.78
CA ILE A 95 -2.77 -17.67 -1.82
C ILE A 95 -2.33 -17.10 -0.47
N ALA A 96 -1.16 -17.49 0.03
CA ALA A 96 -0.64 -17.01 1.30
C ALA A 96 -0.45 -15.48 1.30
N ILE A 97 0.12 -14.92 0.23
CA ILE A 97 0.30 -13.46 0.10
C ILE A 97 -1.05 -12.76 0.06
N LEU A 98 -2.02 -13.25 -0.73
CA LEU A 98 -3.36 -12.66 -0.82
C LEU A 98 -4.11 -12.70 0.51
N CYS A 99 -4.01 -13.81 1.26
CA CYS A 99 -4.53 -13.92 2.61
C CYS A 99 -3.88 -12.89 3.56
N LEU A 100 -2.57 -12.66 3.41
CA LEU A 100 -1.80 -11.76 4.26
C LEU A 100 -2.11 -10.27 3.98
N ILE A 101 -2.13 -9.85 2.71
CA ILE A 101 -2.45 -8.45 2.36
C ILE A 101 -3.95 -8.16 2.48
N GLY A 102 -4.80 -9.18 2.42
CA GLY A 102 -6.23 -9.05 2.52
C GLY A 102 -6.77 -9.36 3.91
N PRO A 103 -7.47 -10.50 4.06
CA PRO A 103 -8.34 -10.77 5.20
C PRO A 103 -7.64 -10.82 6.56
N PHE A 104 -6.37 -11.23 6.61
CA PHE A 104 -5.66 -11.47 7.86
C PHE A 104 -4.59 -10.43 8.19
N GLY A 105 -4.37 -9.44 7.32
CA GLY A 105 -3.33 -8.44 7.56
C GLY A 105 -3.66 -7.06 7.02
N GLY A 106 -3.42 -6.80 5.74
CA GLY A 106 -3.48 -5.44 5.19
C GLY A 106 -4.83 -4.73 5.36
N LEU A 107 -5.95 -5.42 5.08
CA LEU A 107 -7.30 -4.87 5.26
C LEU A 107 -7.62 -4.57 6.73
N PRO A 108 -7.62 -5.54 7.67
CA PRO A 108 -7.97 -5.29 9.05
C PRO A 108 -7.04 -4.28 9.73
N ARG A 109 -5.76 -4.27 9.36
CA ARG A 109 -4.76 -3.34 9.89
C ARG A 109 -5.06 -1.89 9.50
N SER A 110 -5.49 -1.67 8.26
CA SER A 110 -5.77 -0.32 7.75
C SER A 110 -7.05 0.27 8.38
N ILE A 111 -8.06 -0.57 8.61
CA ILE A 111 -9.27 -0.21 9.37
C ILE A 111 -8.91 0.19 10.80
N ALA A 112 -8.09 -0.62 11.49
CA ALA A 112 -7.69 -0.37 12.87
C ALA A 112 -6.86 0.92 13.03
N ILE A 113 -5.94 1.22 12.10
CA ILE A 113 -5.19 2.48 12.10
C ILE A 113 -6.12 3.68 11.90
N SER A 114 -7.07 3.57 10.96
CA SER A 114 -7.99 4.67 10.66
C SER A 114 -8.82 5.03 11.89
N HIS A 115 -9.31 4.02 12.61
CA HIS A 115 -9.98 4.22 13.90
C HIS A 115 -9.05 4.87 14.93
N SER A 116 -7.85 4.32 15.12
CA SER A 116 -6.88 4.81 16.11
C SER A 116 -6.46 6.26 15.87
N THR A 117 -6.28 6.61 14.59
CA THR A 117 -5.93 7.98 14.17
C THR A 117 -7.07 8.94 14.49
N LEU A 118 -8.32 8.58 14.12
CA LEU A 118 -9.49 9.41 14.42
C LEU A 118 -9.76 9.53 15.92
N ALA A 119 -9.59 8.43 16.68
CA ALA A 119 -9.75 8.41 18.13
C ALA A 119 -8.78 9.37 18.82
N SER A 120 -7.54 9.42 18.36
CA SER A 120 -6.53 10.36 18.89
C SER A 120 -6.84 11.84 18.60
N LEU A 121 -7.73 12.14 17.64
CA LEU A 121 -8.16 13.50 17.33
C LEU A 121 -9.38 13.93 18.16
N SER A 122 -10.21 12.96 18.59
CA SER A 122 -11.44 13.20 19.36
C SER A 122 -11.20 13.75 20.77
N ASP A 123 -10.00 13.62 21.35
CA ASP A 123 -9.66 14.30 22.62
C ASP A 123 -9.79 15.84 22.54
N THR A 124 -9.83 16.38 21.32
CA THR A 124 -9.94 17.82 21.06
C THR A 124 -11.37 18.31 20.79
N LYS A 125 -12.36 17.43 20.53
CA LYS A 125 -13.78 17.80 20.23
C LYS A 125 -14.79 16.66 20.49
N THR A 126 -16.03 17.08 20.76
CA THR A 126 -17.32 16.32 20.84
C THR A 126 -17.71 15.56 19.56
N ILE A 127 -16.82 14.76 18.97
CA ILE A 127 -17.14 13.88 17.84
C ILE A 127 -17.47 12.51 18.42
N PHE A 128 -18.70 12.05 18.20
CA PHE A 128 -19.11 10.69 18.52
C PHE A 128 -18.38 9.72 17.57
N LEU A 129 -17.22 9.23 17.99
CA LEU A 129 -16.51 8.17 17.27
C LEU A 129 -17.03 6.82 17.79
N PRO A 130 -17.56 5.95 16.92
CA PRO A 130 -18.03 4.63 17.35
C PRO A 130 -16.86 3.79 17.88
N ASN A 131 -17.17 2.85 18.79
CA ASN A 131 -16.21 1.84 19.25
C ASN A 131 -15.67 1.04 18.06
N LEU A 132 -14.45 0.51 18.19
CA LEU A 132 -13.73 -0.17 17.10
C LEU A 132 -14.56 -1.24 16.36
N PRO A 133 -15.38 -2.10 17.02
CA PRO A 133 -16.21 -3.07 16.29
C PRO A 133 -17.24 -2.39 15.37
N ILE A 134 -17.92 -1.36 15.86
CA ILE A 134 -18.94 -0.64 15.06
C ILE A 134 -18.25 0.11 13.91
N PHE A 135 -17.12 0.77 14.19
CA PHE A 135 -16.33 1.43 13.16
C PHE A 135 -15.87 0.46 12.07
N SER A 136 -15.38 -0.72 12.47
CA SER A 136 -14.90 -1.74 11.55
C SER A 136 -16.02 -2.30 10.68
N PHE A 137 -17.21 -2.51 11.26
CA PHE A 137 -18.40 -2.92 10.49
C PHE A 137 -18.78 -1.87 9.44
N ILE A 138 -18.79 -0.58 9.82
CA ILE A 138 -19.08 0.53 8.89
C ILE A 138 -18.03 0.57 7.78
N CYS A 139 -16.75 0.43 8.11
CA CYS A 139 -15.67 0.40 7.10
C CYS A 139 -15.85 -0.76 6.14
N CYS A 140 -16.07 -1.99 6.62
CA CYS A 140 -16.35 -3.14 5.77
C CYS A 140 -17.56 -2.92 4.86
N LEU A 141 -18.64 -2.30 5.37
CA LEU A 141 -19.81 -1.97 4.55
C LEU A 141 -19.46 -0.97 3.44
N LEU A 142 -18.70 0.09 3.77
CA LEU A 142 -18.23 1.05 2.77
C LEU A 142 -17.35 0.38 1.72
N ILE A 143 -16.37 -0.44 2.16
CA ILE A 143 -15.50 -1.19 1.26
C ILE A 143 -16.34 -2.07 0.33
N TYR A 144 -17.34 -2.78 0.84
CA TYR A 144 -18.23 -3.62 0.03
C TYR A 144 -18.98 -2.80 -1.04
N VAL A 145 -19.63 -1.71 -0.64
CA VAL A 145 -20.41 -0.85 -1.55
C VAL A 145 -19.54 -0.26 -2.67
N PHE A 146 -18.32 0.17 -2.34
CA PHE A 146 -17.41 0.75 -3.33
C PHE A 146 -16.65 -0.30 -4.16
N SER A 147 -16.39 -1.49 -3.61
CA SER A 147 -15.73 -2.61 -4.32
C SER A 147 -16.53 -3.09 -5.52
N CYS A 148 -17.86 -3.02 -5.46
CA CYS A 148 -18.76 -3.40 -6.56
C CYS A 148 -18.63 -2.49 -7.80
N LYS A 149 -17.85 -1.40 -7.76
CA LYS A 149 -17.59 -0.49 -8.90
C LYS A 149 -16.08 -0.30 -9.16
N LEU A 150 -15.30 -1.39 -9.10
CA LEU A 150 -13.84 -1.40 -9.16
C LEU A 150 -13.23 -0.58 -10.32
N SER A 151 -13.76 -0.72 -11.54
CA SER A 151 -13.22 -0.06 -12.75
C SER A 151 -13.33 1.47 -12.72
N LYS A 152 -14.46 1.98 -12.22
CA LYS A 152 -14.66 3.42 -12.01
C LYS A 152 -13.83 3.93 -10.84
N LEU A 153 -13.72 3.15 -9.77
CA LEU A 153 -13.02 3.57 -8.56
C LEU A 153 -11.55 3.94 -8.83
N ILE A 154 -10.77 3.08 -9.49
CA ILE A 154 -9.34 3.32 -9.79
C ILE A 154 -9.13 4.66 -10.51
N GLN A 155 -10.09 5.07 -11.35
CA GLN A 155 -10.07 6.37 -12.03
C GLN A 155 -10.33 7.55 -11.08
N TRP A 156 -11.25 7.42 -10.14
CA TRP A 156 -11.51 8.43 -9.11
C TRP A 156 -10.35 8.55 -8.11
N LEU A 157 -9.74 7.42 -7.71
CA LEU A 157 -8.61 7.39 -6.77
C LEU A 157 -7.44 8.26 -7.23
N GLY A 158 -6.96 8.03 -8.45
CA GLY A 158 -5.80 8.74 -8.98
C GLY A 158 -6.08 10.18 -9.44
N SER A 159 -7.33 10.52 -9.80
CA SER A 159 -7.64 11.84 -10.36
C SER A 159 -8.08 12.86 -9.31
N VAL A 160 -8.76 12.43 -8.23
CA VAL A 160 -9.37 13.35 -7.25
C VAL A 160 -8.75 13.18 -5.87
N PHE A 161 -8.66 11.95 -5.37
CA PHE A 161 -8.16 11.71 -4.02
C PHE A 161 -6.66 11.92 -3.90
N PHE A 162 -5.89 11.44 -4.87
CA PHE A 162 -4.43 11.62 -4.91
C PHE A 162 -3.95 13.08 -4.70
N PRO A 163 -4.37 14.09 -5.49
CA PRO A 163 -3.86 15.45 -5.32
C PRO A 163 -4.26 16.08 -3.99
N ILE A 164 -5.48 15.82 -3.51
CA ILE A 164 -5.98 16.34 -2.23
C ILE A 164 -5.17 15.74 -1.08
N MET A 165 -4.98 14.42 -1.11
CA MET A 165 -4.24 13.68 -0.10
C MET A 165 -2.78 14.15 -0.06
N LEU A 166 -2.12 14.24 -1.22
CA LEU A 166 -0.75 14.74 -1.31
C LEU A 166 -0.60 16.16 -0.76
N ALA A 167 -1.53 17.07 -1.07
CA ALA A 167 -1.51 18.44 -0.57
C ALA A 167 -1.59 18.51 0.96
N ILE A 168 -2.50 17.74 1.57
CA ILE A 168 -2.68 17.70 3.04
C ILE A 168 -1.43 17.13 3.73
N LEU A 169 -0.83 16.07 3.17
CA LEU A 169 0.36 15.45 3.73
C LEU A 169 1.58 16.38 3.65
N LEU A 170 1.78 17.04 2.51
CA LEU A 170 2.84 18.03 2.34
C LEU A 170 2.64 19.22 3.28
N TRP A 171 1.39 19.63 3.51
CA TRP A 171 1.08 20.70 4.46
C TRP A 171 1.47 20.32 5.90
N ILE A 172 1.16 19.10 6.35
CA ILE A 172 1.57 18.60 7.66
C ILE A 172 3.09 18.52 7.77
N ILE A 173 3.78 18.00 6.74
CA ILE A 173 5.24 17.92 6.71
C ILE A 173 5.84 19.32 6.83
N PHE A 174 5.36 20.27 6.03
CA PHE A 174 5.83 21.65 6.05
C PHE A 174 5.62 22.31 7.42
N LYS A 175 4.44 22.14 8.03
CA LYS A 175 4.17 22.62 9.40
C LYS A 175 5.07 21.94 10.42
N GLY A 176 5.27 20.63 10.32
CA GLY A 176 6.16 19.86 11.18
C GLY A 176 7.61 20.34 11.17
N LEU A 177 8.11 20.71 9.99
CA LEU A 177 9.48 21.21 9.80
C LEU A 177 9.64 22.69 10.17
N THR A 178 8.56 23.47 10.23
CA THR A 178 8.62 24.91 10.57
C THR A 178 8.31 25.17 12.05
N THR A 179 7.51 24.33 12.69
CA THR A 179 7.23 24.41 14.14
C THR A 179 8.52 24.17 14.95
N PRO A 180 8.75 24.93 16.04
CA PRO A 180 9.88 24.71 16.95
C PRO A 180 9.98 23.25 17.39
N ALA A 181 11.20 22.71 17.41
CA ALA A 181 11.42 21.32 17.77
C ALA A 181 11.14 21.07 19.26
N HIS A 182 10.52 19.94 19.55
CA HIS A 182 10.33 19.43 20.90
C HIS A 182 11.29 18.25 21.10
N LEU A 183 12.55 18.57 21.38
CA LEU A 183 13.62 17.59 21.60
C LEU A 183 13.85 17.44 23.10
N ASN A 184 13.66 16.23 23.63
CA ASN A 184 14.20 15.80 24.91
C ASN A 184 14.93 14.47 24.71
N LEU A 185 16.01 14.28 25.48
CA LEU A 185 16.97 13.18 25.39
C LEU A 185 16.32 11.83 25.71
N SER A 186 15.78 11.17 24.68
CA SER A 186 15.52 9.72 24.70
C SER A 186 16.84 8.97 24.46
N PRO A 187 16.96 7.68 24.84
CA PRO A 187 18.15 6.91 24.57
C PRO A 187 18.50 6.94 23.07
N SER A 188 19.75 7.31 22.77
CA SER A 188 20.25 7.37 21.40
C SER A 188 20.57 5.97 20.91
N PHE A 189 19.97 5.57 19.80
CA PHE A 189 20.41 4.38 19.06
C PHE A 189 21.61 4.73 18.20
N SER A 190 22.46 3.72 17.93
CA SER A 190 23.56 3.89 16.97
C SER A 190 23.05 4.09 15.55
N ALA A 191 23.90 4.64 14.68
CA ALA A 191 23.61 4.78 13.26
C ALA A 191 23.26 3.42 12.60
N GLU A 192 23.98 2.36 12.97
CA GLU A 192 23.75 1.00 12.48
C GLU A 192 22.39 0.45 12.92
N GLN A 193 22.05 0.57 14.20
CA GLN A 193 20.74 0.16 14.73
C GLN A 193 19.61 0.92 14.04
N SER A 194 19.81 2.21 13.77
CA SER A 194 18.84 3.06 13.08
C SER A 194 18.66 2.63 11.62
N TRP A 195 19.74 2.27 10.93
CA TRP A 195 19.68 1.74 9.56
C TRP A 195 18.90 0.41 9.50
N LEU A 196 19.24 -0.55 10.37
CA LEU A 196 18.57 -1.85 10.45
C LEU A 196 17.09 -1.70 10.81
N ALA A 197 16.77 -0.81 11.74
CA ALA A 197 15.38 -0.51 12.09
C ALA A 197 14.60 0.05 10.89
N GLY A 198 15.22 0.90 10.08
CA GLY A 198 14.64 1.39 8.84
C GLY A 198 14.30 0.27 7.86
N ILE A 199 15.24 -0.66 7.64
CA ILE A 199 15.05 -1.84 6.78
C ILE A 199 13.85 -2.66 7.25
N VAL A 200 13.80 -2.99 8.55
CA VAL A 200 12.74 -3.80 9.15
C VAL A 200 11.39 -3.10 9.09
N GLU A 201 11.34 -1.80 9.38
CA GLU A 201 10.07 -1.07 9.37
C GLU A 201 9.54 -0.86 7.95
N GLY A 202 10.40 -0.90 6.94
CA GLY A 202 9.94 -0.99 5.55
C GLY A 202 9.24 -2.31 5.21
N PHE A 203 9.60 -3.44 5.81
CA PHE A 203 8.84 -4.70 5.62
C PHE A 203 7.43 -4.62 6.19
N ASN A 204 7.27 -3.87 7.27
CA ASN A 204 5.96 -3.63 7.87
C ASN A 204 5.01 -2.87 6.94
N THR A 205 5.47 -2.16 5.90
CA THR A 205 4.56 -1.51 4.95
C THR A 205 3.66 -2.49 4.19
N MET A 206 4.13 -3.73 3.94
CA MET A 206 3.45 -4.74 3.11
C MET A 206 3.41 -4.42 1.61
N ASP A 207 4.11 -3.36 1.18
CA ASP A 207 4.05 -2.88 -0.19
C ASP A 207 4.65 -3.87 -1.20
N LEU A 208 5.71 -4.61 -0.85
CA LEU A 208 6.27 -5.61 -1.76
C LEU A 208 5.22 -6.67 -2.13
N LEU A 209 4.50 -7.16 -1.13
CA LEU A 209 3.45 -8.17 -1.29
C LEU A 209 2.33 -7.66 -2.19
N ALA A 210 1.88 -6.42 -1.94
CA ALA A 210 0.82 -5.80 -2.72
C ALA A 210 1.25 -5.45 -4.15
N SER A 211 2.53 -5.09 -4.36
CA SER A 211 3.07 -4.70 -5.67
C SER A 211 2.85 -5.76 -6.75
N PHE A 212 2.94 -7.05 -6.37
CA PHE A 212 2.76 -8.13 -7.33
C PHE A 212 1.37 -8.14 -7.98
N PHE A 213 0.35 -7.63 -7.26
CA PHE A 213 -1.04 -7.63 -7.70
C PHE A 213 -1.50 -6.24 -8.18
N PHE A 214 -1.01 -5.18 -7.55
CA PHE A 214 -1.30 -3.81 -7.99
C PHE A 214 -0.80 -3.55 -9.41
N CYS A 215 0.37 -4.09 -9.79
CA CYS A 215 0.84 -3.99 -11.17
C CYS A 215 -0.15 -4.60 -12.16
N SER A 216 -0.70 -5.78 -11.86
CA SER A 216 -1.70 -6.44 -12.69
C SER A 216 -2.94 -5.57 -12.86
N ILE A 217 -3.48 -5.01 -11.78
CA ILE A 217 -4.64 -4.10 -11.84
C ILE A 217 -4.37 -2.87 -12.71
N VAL A 218 -3.22 -2.22 -12.52
CA VAL A 218 -2.86 -1.02 -13.28
C VAL A 218 -2.76 -1.33 -14.77
N LEU A 219 -2.18 -2.49 -15.13
CA LEU A 219 -2.10 -2.94 -16.51
C LEU A 219 -3.47 -3.17 -17.14
N ILE A 220 -4.38 -3.81 -16.41
CA ILE A 220 -5.75 -4.08 -16.86
C ILE A 220 -6.50 -2.77 -17.06
N SER A 221 -6.39 -1.83 -16.11
CA SER A 221 -7.04 -0.52 -16.21
C SER A 221 -6.55 0.27 -17.43
N ILE A 222 -5.25 0.19 -17.74
CA ILE A 222 -4.68 0.81 -18.95
C ILE A 222 -5.19 0.09 -20.21
N GLN A 223 -5.17 -1.24 -20.24
CA GLN A 223 -5.68 -2.02 -21.36
C GLN A 223 -7.14 -1.71 -21.65
N GLN A 224 -8.01 -1.65 -20.63
CA GLN A 224 -9.42 -1.28 -20.78
C GLN A 224 -9.60 0.14 -21.33
N ARG A 225 -8.74 1.10 -20.92
CA ARG A 225 -8.77 2.47 -21.48
C ARG A 225 -8.32 2.53 -22.93
N LEU A 226 -7.39 1.68 -23.34
CA LEU A 226 -6.92 1.57 -24.74
C LEU A 226 -7.92 0.79 -25.61
N ALA A 227 -8.52 -0.27 -25.06
CA ALA A 227 -9.52 -1.12 -25.70
C ALA A 227 -10.88 -0.45 -25.88
N HIS A 228 -11.09 0.73 -25.27
CA HIS A 228 -12.26 1.58 -25.54
C HIS A 228 -12.31 2.10 -27.00
N GLU A 229 -11.37 1.70 -27.86
CA GLU A 229 -11.54 1.71 -29.31
C GLU A 229 -12.54 0.66 -29.83
N ASN A 230 -12.77 -0.53 -29.22
CA ASN A 230 -13.67 -1.57 -29.79
C ASN A 230 -14.13 -2.75 -28.86
N ALA A 231 -14.53 -2.60 -27.60
CA ALA A 231 -15.21 -3.73 -26.90
C ALA A 231 -16.18 -3.30 -25.78
N VAL A 232 -17.39 -3.86 -25.83
CA VAL A 232 -18.53 -3.62 -24.90
C VAL A 232 -18.67 -4.74 -23.85
N ASP A 233 -17.87 -5.80 -23.87
CA ASP A 233 -18.05 -6.93 -22.96
C ASP A 233 -16.95 -7.06 -21.90
N GLU A 234 -17.37 -7.40 -20.68
CA GLU A 234 -16.55 -7.83 -19.54
C GLU A 234 -15.80 -9.12 -19.90
N THR A 235 -14.73 -8.98 -20.68
CA THR A 235 -13.87 -10.09 -21.09
C THR A 235 -12.84 -10.40 -20.01
N PRO A 236 -12.47 -11.69 -19.84
CA PRO A 236 -11.43 -12.09 -18.88
C PRO A 236 -10.09 -11.42 -19.21
N LEU A 237 -9.23 -11.29 -18.20
CA LEU A 237 -7.91 -10.65 -18.29
C LEU A 237 -7.01 -11.31 -19.34
N ASP A 238 -7.10 -10.87 -20.59
CA ASP A 238 -6.15 -11.31 -21.60
C ASP A 238 -4.95 -10.36 -21.57
N PHE A 239 -3.82 -10.86 -21.08
CA PHE A 239 -2.57 -10.11 -20.95
C PHE A 239 -1.93 -9.91 -22.34
N GLN A 240 -2.57 -9.13 -23.20
CA GLN A 240 -2.06 -8.79 -24.53
C GLN A 240 -0.69 -8.11 -24.45
N LYS A 241 0.11 -8.29 -25.51
CA LYS A 241 1.44 -7.68 -25.64
C LYS A 241 1.35 -6.15 -25.57
N ILE A 242 1.70 -5.60 -24.41
CA ILE A 242 1.85 -4.16 -24.20
C ILE A 242 2.99 -3.65 -25.09
N ASN A 243 2.72 -2.59 -25.86
CA ASN A 243 3.69 -2.01 -26.77
C ASN A 243 4.90 -1.43 -26.01
N LYS A 244 6.08 -1.37 -26.64
CA LYS A 244 7.32 -0.92 -26.00
C LYS A 244 7.22 0.51 -25.45
N LYS A 245 6.44 1.36 -26.12
CA LYS A 245 6.16 2.74 -25.69
C LYS A 245 5.35 2.78 -24.40
N ASP A 246 4.33 1.94 -24.27
CA ASP A 246 3.45 1.90 -23.10
C ASP A 246 4.18 1.33 -21.87
N LYS A 247 5.08 0.35 -22.07
CA LYS A 247 5.96 -0.15 -21.01
C LYS A 247 6.87 0.94 -20.44
N ARG A 248 7.42 1.82 -21.29
CA ARG A 248 8.27 2.93 -20.85
C ARG A 248 7.48 3.97 -20.05
N THR A 249 6.28 4.33 -20.52
CA THR A 249 5.37 5.24 -19.80
C THR A 249 5.04 4.69 -18.41
N LEU A 250 4.74 3.39 -18.32
CA LEU A 250 4.42 2.74 -17.05
C LEU A 250 5.62 2.68 -16.11
N MET A 251 6.81 2.36 -16.63
CA MET A 251 8.04 2.38 -15.82
C MET A 251 8.32 3.77 -15.25
N LEU A 252 8.17 4.83 -16.04
CA LEU A 252 8.29 6.20 -15.56
C LEU A 252 7.22 6.56 -14.51
N ALA A 253 5.99 6.06 -14.68
CA ALA A 253 4.92 6.24 -13.72
C ALA A 253 5.21 5.55 -12.38
N PHE A 254 5.78 4.34 -12.40
CA PHE A 254 6.22 3.64 -11.20
C PHE A 254 7.35 4.38 -10.48
N VAL A 255 8.36 4.84 -11.22
CA VAL A 255 9.45 5.65 -10.65
C VAL A 255 8.92 6.94 -10.02
N LEU A 256 7.96 7.62 -10.68
CA LEU A 256 7.31 8.81 -10.13
C LEU A 256 6.58 8.50 -8.82
N ALA A 257 5.79 7.43 -8.78
CA ALA A 257 5.07 7.01 -7.57
C ALA A 257 6.04 6.71 -6.41
N GLY A 258 7.13 5.98 -6.69
CA GLY A 258 8.16 5.69 -5.70
C GLY A 258 8.90 6.94 -5.21
N ALA A 259 9.21 7.89 -6.11
CA ALA A 259 9.84 9.14 -5.73
C ALA A 259 8.94 9.98 -4.80
N LEU A 260 7.64 10.05 -5.08
CA LEU A 260 6.67 10.71 -4.21
C LEU A 260 6.58 10.02 -2.84
N LEU A 261 6.54 8.68 -2.81
CA LEU A 261 6.51 7.91 -1.58
C LEU A 261 7.76 8.13 -0.72
N ALA A 262 8.95 8.08 -1.33
CA ALA A 262 10.21 8.37 -0.66
C ALA A 262 10.26 9.79 -0.09
N CYS A 263 9.75 10.78 -0.84
CA CYS A 263 9.67 12.17 -0.38
C CYS A 263 8.78 12.31 0.86
N ILE A 264 7.64 11.60 0.90
CA ILE A 264 6.74 11.64 2.06
C ILE A 264 7.34 10.92 3.26
N TYR A 265 7.98 9.77 3.05
CA TYR A 265 8.69 9.07 4.14
C TYR A 265 9.76 9.95 4.75
N LEU A 266 10.56 10.61 3.91
CA LEU A 266 11.56 11.54 4.38
C LEU A 266 10.95 12.68 5.19
N GLY A 267 9.91 13.32 4.64
CA GLY A 267 9.21 14.41 5.32
C GLY A 267 8.62 13.99 6.67
N PHE A 268 7.99 12.81 6.75
CA PHE A 268 7.40 12.30 7.98
C PHE A 268 8.44 11.84 8.99
N THR A 269 9.50 11.16 8.58
CA THR A 269 10.57 10.76 9.50
C THR A 269 11.24 11.98 10.12
N LEU A 270 11.53 13.03 9.34
CA LEU A 270 12.12 14.27 9.85
C LEU A 270 11.14 15.08 10.70
N CYS A 271 9.86 15.10 10.34
CA CYS A 271 8.81 15.71 11.14
C CYS A 271 8.72 15.04 12.52
N ALA A 272 8.60 13.71 12.55
CA ALA A 272 8.50 12.97 13.80
C ALA A 272 9.77 13.04 14.66
N SER A 273 10.97 13.06 14.04
CA SER A 273 12.22 13.19 14.81
C SER A 273 12.33 14.53 15.54
N ARG A 274 11.79 15.61 14.97
CA ARG A 274 11.77 16.93 15.62
C ARG A 274 10.77 17.04 16.77
N HIS A 275 9.76 16.17 16.80
CA HIS A 275 8.68 16.17 17.78
C HIS A 275 8.65 14.90 18.64
N ALA A 276 9.79 14.19 18.70
CA ALA A 276 9.89 12.87 19.31
C ALA A 276 9.47 12.84 20.79
N SER A 277 9.72 13.91 21.56
CA SER A 277 9.39 13.94 22.99
C SER A 277 7.88 13.86 23.25
N ILE A 278 7.06 14.47 22.38
CA ILE A 278 5.59 14.45 22.50
C ILE A 278 5.01 13.13 22.00
N LEU A 279 5.78 12.40 21.19
CA LEU A 279 5.38 11.15 20.55
C LEU A 279 5.88 9.89 21.28
N ALA A 280 6.77 10.03 22.27
CA ALA A 280 7.45 8.91 22.92
C ALA A 280 6.50 7.89 23.57
N ASN A 281 5.40 8.37 24.18
CA ASN A 281 4.41 7.54 24.89
C ASN A 281 3.12 7.31 24.09
N VAL A 282 3.13 7.56 22.79
CA VAL A 282 1.95 7.43 21.93
C VAL A 282 1.99 6.07 21.23
N SER A 283 0.86 5.38 21.19
CA SER A 283 0.77 4.11 20.47
C SER A 283 0.99 4.31 18.97
N LYS A 284 1.50 3.30 18.26
CA LYS A 284 1.88 3.44 16.85
C LYS A 284 0.68 3.92 16.00
N GLY A 285 -0.52 3.39 16.26
CA GLY A 285 -1.73 3.77 15.53
C GLY A 285 -2.24 5.19 15.80
N GLN A 286 -1.81 5.83 16.89
CA GLN A 286 -2.25 7.17 17.31
C GLN A 286 -1.25 8.28 16.98
N ILE A 287 0.01 7.93 16.65
CA ILE A 287 1.10 8.89 16.41
C ILE A 287 0.71 10.00 15.42
N LEU A 288 0.02 9.64 14.33
CA LEU A 288 -0.39 10.62 13.33
C LEU A 288 -1.47 11.57 13.86
N GLY A 289 -2.46 11.04 14.59
CA GLY A 289 -3.49 11.86 15.22
C GLY A 289 -2.85 12.86 16.18
N ARG A 290 -1.94 12.37 17.05
CA ARG A 290 -1.25 13.20 18.03
C ARG A 290 -0.40 14.29 17.38
N ILE A 291 0.45 13.94 16.40
CA ILE A 291 1.32 14.91 15.73
C ILE A 291 0.48 15.94 14.96
N SER A 292 -0.63 15.54 14.34
CA SER A 292 -1.52 16.45 13.63
C SER A 292 -2.19 17.43 14.59
N THR A 293 -2.69 16.98 15.75
CA THR A 293 -3.27 17.87 16.76
C THR A 293 -2.27 18.90 17.26
N VAL A 294 -1.01 18.51 17.48
CA VAL A 294 0.06 19.45 17.90
C VAL A 294 0.39 20.47 16.81
N LEU A 295 0.48 20.04 15.55
CA LEU A 295 0.95 20.90 14.45
C LEU A 295 -0.14 21.78 13.83
N LEU A 296 -1.37 21.27 13.76
CA LEU A 296 -2.49 21.88 13.04
C LEU A 296 -3.62 22.36 13.95
N GLY A 297 -3.63 21.98 15.23
CA GLY A 297 -4.69 22.35 16.16
C GLY A 297 -6.07 21.99 15.62
N SER A 298 -6.94 22.99 15.42
CA SER A 298 -8.30 22.78 14.91
C SER A 298 -8.38 22.16 13.51
N SER A 299 -7.34 22.25 12.69
CA SER A 299 -7.30 21.65 11.35
C SER A 299 -6.89 20.17 11.34
N SER A 300 -6.59 19.58 12.50
CA SER A 300 -6.15 18.18 12.59
C SER A 300 -7.20 17.15 12.15
N LEU A 301 -8.49 17.51 12.26
CA LEU A 301 -9.60 16.70 11.75
C LEU A 301 -9.48 16.44 10.24
N LEU A 302 -9.00 17.42 9.48
CA LEU A 302 -8.79 17.27 8.04
C LEU A 302 -7.76 16.18 7.73
N THR A 303 -6.71 16.06 8.57
CA THR A 303 -5.73 14.98 8.47
C THR A 303 -6.37 13.62 8.75
N GLY A 304 -7.18 13.51 9.81
CA GLY A 304 -7.87 12.26 10.14
C GLY A 304 -8.78 11.78 9.00
N ILE A 305 -9.58 12.68 8.42
CA ILE A 305 -10.44 12.38 7.27
C ILE A 305 -9.61 11.99 6.05
N CYS A 306 -8.51 12.71 5.79
CA CYS A 306 -7.60 12.42 4.69
C CYS A 306 -7.00 11.00 4.79
N VAL A 307 -6.62 10.59 5.98
CA VAL A 307 -6.06 9.25 6.26
C VAL A 307 -7.12 8.18 6.15
N PHE A 308 -8.30 8.42 6.71
CA PHE A 308 -9.44 7.51 6.56
C PHE A 308 -9.74 7.24 5.08
N ILE A 309 -9.78 8.30 4.26
CA ILE A 309 -9.93 8.17 2.81
C ILE A 309 -8.75 7.36 2.24
N ALA A 310 -7.50 7.71 2.55
CA ALA A 310 -6.31 6.98 2.07
C ALA A 310 -6.41 5.47 2.31
N CYS A 311 -6.71 5.08 3.55
CA CYS A 311 -6.88 3.68 3.95
C CYS A 311 -8.03 3.02 3.19
N LEU A 312 -9.20 3.66 3.14
CA LEU A 312 -10.37 3.13 2.43
C LEU A 312 -10.06 2.87 0.94
N THR A 313 -9.33 3.79 0.29
CA THR A 313 -8.98 3.62 -1.12
C THR A 313 -8.04 2.44 -1.38
N THR A 314 -7.08 2.22 -0.48
CA THR A 314 -6.18 1.05 -0.52
C THR A 314 -6.94 -0.24 -0.25
N GLU A 315 -7.83 -0.23 0.74
CA GLU A 315 -8.64 -1.37 1.14
C GLU A 315 -9.57 -1.83 0.01
N ILE A 316 -10.23 -0.90 -0.68
CA ILE A 316 -11.10 -1.26 -1.81
C ILE A 316 -10.28 -1.88 -2.96
N ALA A 317 -9.08 -1.36 -3.23
CA ALA A 317 -8.20 -1.94 -4.24
C ALA A 317 -7.80 -3.38 -3.88
N LEU A 318 -7.42 -3.63 -2.62
CA LEU A 318 -7.05 -4.96 -2.12
C LEU A 318 -8.23 -5.93 -2.12
N ALA A 319 -9.41 -5.50 -1.65
CA ALA A 319 -10.63 -6.30 -1.68
C ALA A 319 -11.00 -6.68 -3.11
N GLY A 320 -10.85 -5.77 -4.07
CA GLY A 320 -11.06 -6.04 -5.49
C GLY A 320 -10.11 -7.10 -6.06
N ILE A 321 -8.81 -7.02 -5.74
CA ILE A 321 -7.82 -8.05 -6.17
C ILE A 321 -8.24 -9.43 -5.70
N ILE A 322 -8.58 -9.53 -4.42
CA ILE A 322 -8.85 -10.83 -3.80
C ILE A 322 -10.17 -11.38 -4.28
N ALA A 323 -11.20 -10.55 -4.37
CA ALA A 323 -12.48 -10.96 -4.94
C ALA A 323 -12.31 -11.49 -6.36
N ASP A 324 -11.49 -10.82 -7.17
CA ASP A 324 -11.20 -11.23 -8.53
C ASP A 324 -10.35 -12.53 -8.59
N PHE A 325 -9.35 -12.67 -7.71
CA PHE A 325 -8.61 -13.92 -7.56
C PHE A 325 -9.51 -15.09 -7.16
N LEU A 326 -10.36 -14.90 -6.14
CA LEU A 326 -11.28 -15.92 -5.65
C LEU A 326 -12.29 -16.31 -6.74
N ALA A 327 -12.85 -15.34 -7.46
CA ALA A 327 -13.77 -15.61 -8.56
C ALA A 327 -13.13 -16.46 -9.67
N ARG A 328 -11.86 -16.19 -10.02
CA ARG A 328 -11.14 -16.93 -11.07
C ARG A 328 -10.61 -18.29 -10.64
N VAL A 329 -10.04 -18.40 -9.45
CA VAL A 329 -9.32 -19.60 -9.00
C VAL A 329 -10.23 -20.59 -8.31
N ILE A 330 -11.15 -20.11 -7.47
CA ILE A 330 -12.09 -20.99 -6.75
C ILE A 330 -13.25 -21.41 -7.66
N SER A 331 -13.51 -20.66 -8.75
CA SER A 331 -14.39 -21.00 -9.90
C SER A 331 -15.38 -22.15 -9.66
N SER A 332 -16.21 -22.01 -8.63
CA SER A 332 -17.48 -22.71 -8.56
C SER A 332 -18.47 -21.83 -9.31
N LYS A 333 -19.31 -22.42 -10.15
CA LYS A 333 -20.40 -21.73 -10.89
C LYS A 333 -21.32 -20.88 -9.99
N HIS A 334 -21.16 -20.93 -8.67
CA HIS A 334 -21.97 -20.26 -7.66
C HIS A 334 -21.34 -19.03 -6.98
N MET A 335 -20.07 -18.69 -7.23
CA MET A 335 -19.44 -17.55 -6.53
C MET A 335 -19.43 -16.29 -7.40
N THR A 336 -20.36 -15.37 -7.11
CA THR A 336 -20.39 -14.03 -7.72
C THR A 336 -19.27 -13.15 -7.13
N TYR A 337 -18.83 -12.13 -7.88
CA TYR A 337 -17.84 -11.16 -7.39
C TYR A 337 -18.26 -10.54 -6.04
N SER A 338 -19.55 -10.22 -5.89
CA SER A 338 -20.12 -9.72 -4.64
C SER A 338 -19.88 -10.68 -3.47
N ASN A 339 -20.11 -11.98 -3.66
CA ASN A 339 -19.89 -13.00 -2.64
C ASN A 339 -18.40 -13.14 -2.30
N ALA A 340 -17.52 -13.00 -3.30
CA ALA A 340 -16.07 -13.05 -3.10
C ALA A 340 -15.55 -11.87 -2.26
N VAL A 341 -16.12 -10.67 -2.46
CA VAL A 341 -15.85 -9.50 -1.59
C VAL A 341 -16.32 -9.77 -0.16
N ILE A 342 -17.53 -10.29 0.04
CA ILE A 342 -18.06 -10.63 1.37
C ILE A 342 -17.15 -11.65 2.07
N PHE A 343 -16.76 -12.71 1.37
CA PHE A 343 -15.87 -13.74 1.89
C PHE A 343 -14.51 -13.18 2.34
N THR A 344 -14.05 -12.09 1.71
CA THR A 344 -12.83 -11.38 2.11
C THR A 344 -13.05 -10.47 3.33
N LEU A 345 -14.19 -9.78 3.39
CA LEU A 345 -14.47 -8.77 4.42
C LEU A 345 -14.90 -9.36 5.76
N VAL A 346 -15.57 -10.51 5.77
CA VAL A 346 -15.97 -11.18 7.03
C VAL A 346 -14.78 -11.50 7.94
N PRO A 347 -13.74 -12.22 7.49
CA PRO A 347 -12.53 -12.44 8.30
C PRO A 347 -11.78 -11.12 8.59
N SER A 348 -11.75 -10.18 7.63
CA SER A 348 -11.16 -8.84 7.86
C SER A 348 -11.82 -8.13 9.04
N TYR A 349 -13.14 -8.19 9.15
CA TYR A 349 -13.88 -7.60 10.26
C TYR A 349 -13.43 -8.18 11.61
N PHE A 350 -13.40 -9.51 11.75
CA PHE A 350 -13.01 -10.13 13.00
C PHE A 350 -11.57 -9.82 13.41
N VAL A 351 -10.65 -9.82 12.45
CA VAL A 351 -9.24 -9.48 12.71
C VAL A 351 -9.07 -8.01 13.05
N SER A 352 -9.84 -7.10 12.44
CA SER A 352 -9.73 -5.65 12.68
C SER A 352 -10.05 -5.24 14.12
N ILE A 353 -10.84 -6.05 14.84
CA ILE A 353 -11.20 -5.81 16.25
C ILE A 353 -10.01 -6.03 17.20
N LEU A 354 -8.93 -6.68 16.75
CA LEU A 354 -7.75 -6.96 17.58
C LEU A 354 -6.88 -5.74 17.89
N ASN A 355 -7.22 -4.55 17.39
CA ASN A 355 -6.39 -3.33 17.41
C ASN A 355 -5.13 -3.41 16.53
N PHE A 356 -4.61 -2.25 16.16
CA PHE A 356 -3.50 -2.12 15.21
C PHE A 356 -2.20 -2.81 15.67
N GLU A 357 -1.83 -2.65 16.93
CA GLU A 357 -0.59 -3.14 17.50
C GLU A 357 -0.52 -4.67 17.48
N ASN A 358 -1.60 -5.34 17.88
CA ASN A 358 -1.66 -6.80 17.92
C ASN A 358 -1.64 -7.40 16.51
N ILE A 359 -2.37 -6.80 15.56
CA ILE A 359 -2.33 -7.22 14.15
C ILE A 359 -0.89 -7.07 13.62
N SER A 360 -0.24 -5.94 13.88
CA SER A 360 1.14 -5.70 13.43
C SER A 360 2.14 -6.66 14.07
N TYR A 361 1.96 -6.99 15.35
CA TYR A 361 2.79 -7.96 16.06
C TYR A 361 2.66 -9.37 15.47
N LEU A 362 1.45 -9.79 15.11
CA LEU A 362 1.19 -11.08 14.47
C LEU A 362 1.79 -11.17 13.06
N LEU A 363 1.77 -10.07 12.30
CA LEU A 363 2.31 -10.03 10.93
C LEU A 363 3.83 -10.00 10.88
N LEU A 364 4.48 -9.31 11.83
CA LEU A 364 5.93 -9.07 11.81
C LEU A 364 6.79 -10.33 11.53
N PRO A 365 6.63 -11.46 12.23
CA PRO A 365 7.46 -12.65 11.97
C PRO A 365 7.23 -13.23 10.57
N ILE A 366 5.99 -13.21 10.08
CA ILE A 366 5.63 -13.69 8.74
C ILE A 366 6.28 -12.81 7.66
N LEU A 367 6.28 -11.49 7.87
CA LEU A 367 6.90 -10.54 6.95
C LEU A 367 8.41 -10.71 6.92
N GLN A 368 9.05 -10.81 8.09
CA GLN A 368 10.50 -11.01 8.18
C GLN A 368 10.97 -12.32 7.54
N LEU A 369 10.13 -13.36 7.56
CA LEU A 369 10.40 -14.63 6.90
C LEU A 369 10.21 -14.56 5.37
N SER A 370 9.13 -13.93 4.92
CA SER A 370 8.73 -13.93 3.51
C SER A 370 9.49 -12.92 2.65
N TYR A 371 9.82 -11.75 3.19
CA TYR A 371 10.40 -10.64 2.40
C TYR A 371 11.73 -10.98 1.74
N PRO A 372 12.75 -11.53 2.44
CA PRO A 372 14.02 -11.87 1.79
C PRO A 372 13.84 -12.80 0.59
N ALA A 373 12.96 -13.81 0.72
CA ALA A 373 12.66 -14.74 -0.36
C ALA A 373 11.92 -14.07 -1.54
N LEU A 374 10.97 -13.16 -1.26
CA LEU A 374 10.24 -12.44 -2.31
C LEU A 374 11.09 -11.39 -3.03
N ILE A 375 12.04 -10.75 -2.33
CA ILE A 375 13.06 -9.89 -2.93
C ILE A 375 13.93 -10.73 -3.88
N ALA A 376 14.38 -11.89 -3.41
CA ALA A 376 15.16 -12.83 -4.20
C ALA A 376 14.39 -13.27 -5.46
N LEU A 377 13.11 -13.62 -5.31
CA LEU A 377 12.23 -13.95 -6.44
C LEU A 377 12.12 -12.81 -7.46
N SER A 378 11.90 -11.58 -6.99
CA SER A 378 11.77 -10.39 -7.84
C SER A 378 13.06 -10.14 -8.64
N CYS A 379 14.21 -10.17 -7.97
CA CYS A 379 15.51 -10.02 -8.61
C CYS A 379 15.80 -11.16 -9.59
N GLY A 380 15.52 -12.41 -9.20
CA GLY A 380 15.73 -13.58 -10.03
C GLY A 380 14.87 -13.59 -11.29
N THR A 381 13.58 -13.25 -11.17
CA THR A 381 12.64 -13.19 -12.31
C THR A 381 12.97 -12.06 -13.27
N ILE A 382 13.42 -10.90 -12.77
CA ILE A 382 13.96 -9.82 -13.61
C ILE A 382 15.21 -10.32 -14.34
N ALA A 383 16.14 -10.96 -13.63
CA ALA A 383 17.37 -11.48 -14.22
C ALA A 383 17.12 -12.59 -15.26
N GLN A 384 16.09 -13.42 -15.05
CA GLN A 384 15.67 -14.43 -16.01
C GLN A 384 15.18 -13.80 -17.33
N LYS A 385 14.43 -12.69 -17.24
CA LYS A 385 13.90 -12.01 -18.42
C LYS A 385 14.91 -11.13 -19.15
N LEU A 386 15.85 -10.51 -18.42
CA LEU A 386 16.84 -9.61 -19.00
C LEU A 386 18.15 -10.30 -19.41
N TRP A 387 18.60 -11.29 -18.63
CA TRP A 387 19.90 -11.95 -18.82
C TRP A 387 19.79 -13.47 -18.97
N HIS A 388 18.60 -14.02 -19.21
CA HIS A 388 18.38 -15.47 -19.37
C HIS A 388 18.84 -16.33 -18.16
N PHE A 389 18.88 -15.75 -16.96
CA PHE A 389 19.22 -16.45 -15.74
C PHE A 389 18.27 -17.63 -15.46
N ARG A 390 18.80 -18.84 -15.27
CA ARG A 390 17.99 -20.08 -15.14
C ARG A 390 17.71 -20.50 -13.69
N HIS A 391 18.41 -19.95 -12.71
CA HIS A 391 18.39 -20.45 -11.32
C HIS A 391 17.48 -19.67 -10.36
N VAL A 392 16.39 -19.09 -10.86
CA VAL A 392 15.42 -18.32 -10.05
C VAL A 392 14.87 -19.17 -8.89
N GLN A 393 14.52 -20.42 -9.18
CA GLN A 393 14.00 -21.37 -8.20
C GLN A 393 15.01 -21.63 -7.07
N ALA A 394 16.28 -21.88 -7.42
CA ALA A 394 17.32 -22.16 -6.43
C ALA A 394 17.58 -20.95 -5.53
N LEU A 395 17.61 -19.75 -6.12
CA LEU A 395 17.81 -18.49 -5.41
C LEU A 395 16.68 -18.20 -4.41
N PHE A 396 15.42 -18.48 -4.78
CA PHE A 396 14.29 -18.38 -3.86
C PHE A 396 14.39 -19.37 -2.69
N TYR A 397 14.62 -20.66 -2.96
CA TYR A 397 14.65 -21.67 -1.89
C TYR A 397 15.86 -21.52 -0.97
N LEU A 398 17.02 -21.14 -1.50
CA LEU A 398 18.22 -20.92 -0.70
C LEU A 398 18.02 -19.73 0.25
N THR A 399 17.49 -18.60 -0.26
CA THR A 399 17.21 -17.43 0.59
C THR A 399 16.12 -17.73 1.62
N PHE A 400 15.08 -18.46 1.26
CA PHE A 400 14.03 -18.87 2.19
C PHE A 400 14.58 -19.80 3.29
N ALA A 401 15.35 -20.82 2.92
CA ALA A 401 15.97 -21.74 3.88
C ALA A 401 16.97 -21.02 4.80
N PHE A 402 17.81 -20.15 4.25
CA PHE A 402 18.73 -19.34 5.04
C PHE A 402 18.00 -18.44 6.04
N THR A 403 16.90 -17.83 5.63
CA THR A 403 16.09 -16.98 6.52
C THR A 403 15.45 -17.79 7.65
N ILE A 404 14.94 -18.99 7.36
CA ILE A 404 14.43 -19.93 8.37
C ILE A 404 15.52 -20.29 9.37
N ILE A 405 16.70 -20.70 8.88
CA ILE A 405 17.83 -21.12 9.72
C ILE A 405 18.29 -19.96 10.60
N SER A 406 18.48 -18.77 10.01
CA SER A 406 18.87 -17.58 10.76
C SER A 406 17.89 -17.22 11.87
N ARG A 407 16.59 -17.49 11.67
CA ARG A 407 15.54 -17.21 12.66
C ARG A 407 15.39 -18.28 13.74
N LEU A 408 15.75 -19.53 13.43
CA LEU A 408 15.79 -20.59 14.43
C LEU A 408 16.99 -20.44 15.38
N ILE A 409 18.07 -19.79 14.91
CA ILE A 409 19.30 -19.59 15.67
C ILE A 409 19.24 -18.31 16.54
N SER A 410 18.51 -17.28 16.10
CA SER A 410 18.30 -16.02 16.83
C SER A 410 17.17 -16.11 17.84
#